data_AF-A0A2V8V1C3-F1
#
_entry.id   AF-A0A2V8V1C3-F1
#
_cell.length_a   1.000
_cell.length_b   1.000
_cell.length_c   1.000
_cell.angle_alpha   90.00
_cell.angle_beta   90.00
_cell.angle_gamma   90.00
#
_symmetry.space_group_name_H-M   'P 1'
#
loop_
_entity.id
_entity.type
_entity.pdbx_description
1 polymer ?
#
loop_
_entity_poly.entity_id
_entity_poly.type
_entity_poly.pdbx_seq_one_letter_code
_entity_poly.pdbx_strand_id
1 'polypeptide(L)'
;MGRFAIERPGAVKGAPLLGAAQANRLTDALLGGWQLSGIWTQSSGLPVTVQNGRAWPTDYWVAGYATQIGPVPRGSDTHNGNGPNLFADPAGAYAAYRCTLEGETGQRNGLRSDGQFSVDSALCKRFTMPYNEHHTVQVRGEAFNTTN
;
A
#
# COMPACT_ATOMS: atom_id res chain seq x y z
N MET A 1 -7.17 21.23 -6.17
CA MET A 1 -6.03 20.34 -6.49
C MET A 1 -6.48 18.89 -6.30
N GLY A 2 -6.65 18.13 -7.37
CA GLY A 2 -7.29 16.82 -7.35
C GLY A 2 -6.55 15.81 -6.47
N ARG A 3 -7.23 15.26 -5.45
CA ARG A 3 -6.69 14.26 -4.53
C ARG A 3 -7.22 12.88 -4.94
N PHE A 4 -6.70 12.36 -6.05
CA PHE A 4 -7.01 11.03 -6.54
C PHE A 4 -6.43 9.95 -5.62
N ALA A 5 -7.13 8.82 -5.49
CA ALA A 5 -6.49 7.60 -5.07
C ALA A 5 -5.61 7.12 -6.24
N ILE A 6 -4.30 7.09 -6.03
CA ILE A 6 -3.36 6.63 -7.04
C ILE A 6 -2.97 5.21 -6.65
N GLU A 7 -3.55 4.24 -7.35
CA GLU A 7 -3.06 2.87 -7.35
C GLU A 7 -2.04 2.75 -8.48
N ARG A 8 -0.81 2.41 -8.13
CA ARG A 8 0.24 2.12 -9.12
C ARG A 8 0.72 0.69 -8.91
N PRO A 9 0.17 -0.26 -9.66
CA PRO A 9 0.81 -1.55 -9.78
C PRO A 9 2.06 -1.38 -10.65
N GLY A 10 3.21 -1.76 -10.12
CA GLY A 10 4.43 -1.87 -10.91
C GLY A 10 4.95 -3.28 -10.89
N ALA A 11 5.23 -3.83 -12.07
CA ALA A 11 5.77 -5.18 -12.22
C ALA A 11 7.18 -5.09 -12.81
N VAL A 12 8.13 -5.77 -12.18
CA VAL A 12 9.42 -6.06 -12.80
C VAL A 12 9.25 -7.37 -13.55
N LYS A 13 9.25 -7.28 -14.89
CA LYS A 13 9.27 -8.47 -15.77
C LYS A 13 10.49 -9.30 -15.43
N GLY A 14 10.31 -10.62 -15.29
CA GLY A 14 11.37 -11.57 -14.98
C GLY A 14 12.59 -11.37 -15.88
N ALA A 15 13.63 -10.71 -15.35
CA ALA A 15 14.85 -10.42 -16.06
C ALA A 15 15.92 -11.44 -15.64
N PRO A 16 16.72 -11.96 -16.58
CA PRO A 16 17.87 -12.77 -16.22
C PRO A 16 18.83 -11.91 -15.39
N LEU A 17 19.14 -12.35 -14.17
CA LEU A 17 20.02 -11.60 -13.27
C LEU A 17 21.47 -11.58 -13.75
N LEU A 18 21.89 -12.62 -14.48
CA LEU A 18 23.23 -12.76 -15.03
C LEU A 18 23.15 -13.42 -16.41
N GLY A 19 23.61 -12.72 -17.44
CA GLY A 19 23.84 -13.27 -18.77
C GLY A 19 25.28 -13.77 -18.84
N ALA A 20 25.47 -15.08 -18.86
CA ALA A 20 26.80 -15.66 -19.01
C ALA A 20 27.23 -15.58 -20.49
N ALA A 21 27.81 -14.44 -20.86
CA ALA A 21 28.66 -14.40 -22.04
C ALA A 21 29.96 -15.12 -21.68
N GLN A 22 30.13 -16.34 -22.21
CA GLN A 22 31.40 -17.11 -22.24
C GLN A 22 31.95 -17.57 -20.89
N ALA A 23 31.20 -18.38 -20.13
CA ALA A 23 31.71 -19.04 -18.93
C ALA A 23 31.63 -20.57 -19.02
N ASN A 24 32.59 -21.27 -18.42
CA ASN A 24 32.67 -22.74 -18.37
C ASN A 24 31.32 -23.38 -17.95
N ARG A 25 31.05 -24.62 -18.39
CA ARG A 25 29.79 -25.36 -18.12
C ARG A 25 29.35 -25.33 -16.64
N LEU A 26 30.31 -25.27 -15.72
CA LEU A 26 30.08 -25.22 -14.28
C LEU A 26 29.60 -23.83 -13.79
N THR A 27 30.15 -22.75 -14.36
CA THR A 27 29.70 -21.37 -14.14
C THR A 27 28.32 -21.11 -14.75
N ASP A 28 28.01 -21.67 -15.92
CA ASP A 28 26.66 -21.62 -16.49
C ASP A 28 25.63 -22.38 -15.63
N ALA A 29 26.02 -23.53 -15.07
CA ALA A 29 25.14 -24.29 -14.16
C ALA A 29 24.83 -23.52 -12.86
N LEU A 30 25.83 -22.82 -12.29
CA LEU A 30 25.67 -22.10 -11.02
C LEU A 30 25.05 -20.69 -11.20
N LEU A 31 25.47 -19.94 -12.22
CA LEU A 31 25.11 -18.53 -12.41
C LEU A 31 24.04 -18.30 -13.49
N GLY A 32 23.82 -19.24 -14.40
CA GLY A 32 22.81 -19.12 -15.46
C GLY A 32 21.39 -19.45 -14.99
N GLY A 33 20.36 -18.93 -15.67
CA GLY A 33 18.97 -19.35 -15.43
C GLY A 33 18.31 -18.81 -14.16
N TRP A 34 18.92 -17.86 -13.46
CA TRP A 34 18.27 -17.10 -12.39
C TRP A 34 17.31 -16.05 -12.98
N GLN A 35 16.08 -16.02 -12.48
CA GLN A 35 15.06 -15.04 -12.85
C GLN A 35 14.46 -14.46 -11.58
N LEU A 36 14.47 -13.13 -11.48
CA LEU A 36 13.80 -12.40 -10.41
C LEU A 36 12.60 -11.67 -10.99
N SER A 37 11.44 -11.86 -10.39
CA SER A 37 10.23 -11.10 -10.68
C SER A 37 9.68 -10.49 -9.41
N GLY A 38 9.08 -9.31 -9.52
CA GLY A 38 8.45 -8.66 -8.39
C GLY A 38 7.26 -7.83 -8.83
N ILE A 39 6.27 -7.74 -7.95
CA ILE A 39 5.11 -6.87 -8.08
C ILE A 39 5.10 -5.99 -6.84
N TRP A 40 4.96 -4.69 -7.04
CA TRP A 40 4.68 -3.77 -5.93
C TRP A 40 3.33 -3.11 -6.15
N THR A 41 2.61 -2.99 -5.04
CA THR A 41 1.31 -2.33 -4.95
C THR A 41 1.45 -1.15 -4.02
N GLN A 42 1.22 0.05 -4.55
CA GLN A 42 1.13 1.27 -3.75
C GLN A 42 -0.23 1.92 -3.99
N SER A 43 -0.90 2.27 -2.89
CA SER A 43 -2.13 3.05 -2.89
C SER A 43 -2.02 4.16 -1.87
N SER A 44 -2.46 5.36 -2.22
CA SER A 44 -2.73 6.40 -1.21
C SER A 44 -3.99 6.04 -0.44
N GLY A 45 -4.04 6.30 0.86
CA GLY A 45 -5.23 5.94 1.64
C GLY A 45 -6.48 6.65 1.18
N LEU A 46 -7.62 6.03 1.43
CA LEU A 46 -8.93 6.48 0.98
C LEU A 46 -9.35 7.77 1.69
N PRO A 47 -10.13 8.64 1.04
CA PRO A 47 -10.68 9.82 1.70
C PRO A 47 -11.62 9.41 2.85
N VAL A 48 -11.45 10.09 3.99
CA VAL A 48 -12.25 9.87 5.20
C VAL A 48 -12.94 11.19 5.56
N THR A 49 -14.14 11.08 6.11
CA THR A 49 -14.96 12.21 6.55
C THR A 49 -15.23 12.11 8.04
N VAL A 50 -15.14 13.23 8.76
CA VAL A 50 -15.53 13.32 10.17
C VAL A 50 -17.02 13.64 10.25
N GLN A 51 -17.76 12.87 11.05
CA GLN A 51 -19.19 13.08 11.27
C GLN A 51 -19.43 13.88 12.57
N ASN A 52 -20.56 14.60 12.63
CA ASN A 52 -21.01 15.30 13.85
C ASN A 52 -21.40 14.36 15.00
N GLY A 53 -21.32 13.05 14.81
CA GLY A 53 -21.84 12.06 15.75
C GLY A 53 -23.37 12.06 15.76
N ARG A 54 -23.99 12.02 16.94
CA ARG A 54 -25.45 11.98 17.11
C ARG A 54 -26.06 13.38 17.08
N ALA A 55 -25.84 14.12 15.99
CA ALA A 55 -26.37 15.46 15.78
C ALA A 55 -26.83 15.69 14.33
N TRP A 56 -27.94 16.41 14.18
CA TRP A 56 -28.72 16.54 12.93
C TRP A 56 -28.99 18.01 12.56
N PRO A 57 -27.96 18.80 12.24
CA PRO A 57 -28.09 20.24 12.02
C PRO A 57 -28.87 20.62 10.74
N THR A 58 -29.02 19.70 9.78
CA THR A 58 -29.68 19.98 8.49
C THR A 58 -30.82 19.01 8.13
N ASP A 59 -30.76 17.75 8.60
CA ASP A 59 -31.75 16.71 8.36
C ASP A 59 -31.77 15.75 9.56
N TYR A 60 -32.96 15.41 10.06
CA TYR A 60 -33.16 14.44 11.15
C TYR A 60 -32.80 13.00 10.76
N TRP A 61 -32.84 12.67 9.47
CA TRP A 61 -32.59 11.30 8.99
C TRP A 61 -31.11 10.96 8.83
N VAL A 62 -30.25 11.94 8.53
CA VAL A 62 -28.82 11.74 8.27
C VAL A 62 -27.99 12.72 9.09
N ALA A 63 -27.11 12.18 9.95
CA ALA A 63 -26.18 13.01 10.71
C ALA A 63 -25.21 13.74 9.78
N GLY A 64 -25.06 15.06 9.99
CA GLY A 64 -24.20 15.90 9.17
C GLY A 64 -22.70 15.63 9.37
N TYR A 65 -21.88 16.18 8.48
CA TYR A 65 -20.42 16.16 8.60
C TYR A 65 -19.94 17.26 9.55
N ALA A 66 -18.80 17.08 10.21
CA ALA A 66 -18.18 18.10 11.06
C ALA A 66 -17.46 19.18 10.25
N THR A 67 -17.43 20.40 10.78
CA THR A 67 -16.70 21.53 10.18
C THR A 67 -15.30 21.59 10.78
N GLN A 68 -14.28 21.58 9.92
CA GLN A 68 -12.89 21.77 10.34
C GLN A 68 -12.69 23.25 10.69
N ILE A 69 -12.20 23.52 11.90
CA ILE A 69 -11.97 24.88 12.42
C ILE A 69 -10.50 25.21 12.62
N GLY A 70 -9.62 24.21 12.52
CA GLY A 70 -8.19 24.37 12.73
C GLY A 70 -7.37 23.36 11.94
N PRO A 71 -6.03 23.47 12.01
CA PRO A 71 -5.14 22.48 11.42
C PRO A 71 -5.35 21.12 12.08
N VAL A 72 -5.59 20.10 11.27
CA VAL A 72 -5.69 18.72 11.74
C VAL A 72 -4.28 18.14 11.78
N PRO A 73 -3.85 17.54 12.91
CA PRO A 73 -2.59 16.81 12.98
C PRO A 73 -2.47 15.82 11.84
N ARG A 74 -1.26 15.68 11.30
CA ARG A 74 -0.99 14.71 10.23
C ARG A 74 -1.39 13.31 10.72
N GLY A 75 -2.19 12.63 9.91
CA GLY A 75 -2.53 11.23 10.15
C GLY A 75 -1.27 10.38 10.23
N SER A 76 -1.22 9.54 11.24
CA SER A 76 -0.19 8.53 11.45
C SER A 76 -0.94 7.39 12.08
N ASP A 77 -1.37 6.40 11.29
CA ASP A 77 -2.20 5.34 11.83
C ASP A 77 -1.41 4.63 12.93
N THR A 78 -1.91 4.70 14.16
CA THR A 78 -1.31 3.98 15.27
C THR A 78 -1.76 2.54 15.17
N HIS A 79 -1.03 1.73 14.41
CA HIS A 79 -1.36 0.33 14.18
C HIS A 79 -1.29 -0.52 15.46
N ASN A 80 -0.42 -0.15 16.43
CA ASN A 80 -0.12 -0.92 17.65
C ASN A 80 -0.31 -0.12 18.97
N GLY A 81 -1.16 0.90 18.99
CA GLY A 81 -1.47 1.71 20.19
C GLY A 81 -2.61 1.15 21.05
N ASN A 82 -3.36 2.01 21.74
CA ASN A 82 -4.63 1.67 22.46
C ASN A 82 -5.80 1.32 21.51
N GLY A 83 -5.49 0.78 20.33
CA GLY A 83 -6.41 0.57 19.21
C GLY A 83 -5.97 1.35 17.96
N PRO A 84 -6.42 0.90 16.77
CA PRO A 84 -6.16 1.58 15.51
C PRO A 84 -6.82 2.96 15.53
N ASN A 85 -6.00 4.01 15.35
CA ASN A 85 -6.48 5.38 15.27
C ASN A 85 -5.80 6.09 14.10
N LEU A 86 -6.58 6.88 13.37
CA LEU A 86 -6.11 7.70 12.25
C LEU A 86 -5.10 8.78 12.68
N PHE A 87 -5.17 9.18 13.95
CA PHE A 87 -4.39 10.28 14.50
C PHE A 87 -3.47 9.81 15.62
N ALA A 88 -2.20 10.20 15.55
CA ALA A 88 -1.25 10.04 16.65
C ALA A 88 -1.62 10.90 17.88
N ASP A 89 -2.28 12.04 17.67
CA ASP A 89 -2.88 12.87 18.73
C ASP A 89 -4.41 12.99 18.50
N PRO A 90 -5.20 12.09 19.10
CA PRO A 90 -6.65 12.11 18.96
C PRO A 90 -7.31 13.34 19.59
N ALA A 91 -6.73 13.88 20.66
CA ALA A 91 -7.28 15.03 21.36
C ALA A 91 -7.11 16.31 20.53
N GLY A 92 -5.93 16.51 19.95
CA GLY A 92 -5.67 17.60 19.01
C GLY A 92 -6.52 17.48 17.74
N ALA A 93 -6.70 16.26 17.21
CA ALA A 93 -7.58 16.03 16.07
C ALA A 93 -9.05 16.37 16.40
N TYR A 94 -9.55 15.97 17.56
CA TYR A 94 -10.91 16.31 18.01
C TYR A 94 -11.11 17.83 18.14
N ALA A 95 -10.14 18.54 18.74
CA ALA A 95 -10.19 19.99 18.91
C ALA A 95 -10.13 20.78 17.58
N ALA A 96 -9.64 20.16 16.50
CA ALA A 96 -9.62 20.77 15.16
C ALA A 96 -10.97 20.76 14.44
N TYR A 97 -11.98 20.09 15.01
CA TYR A 97 -13.34 20.01 14.48
C TYR A 97 -14.37 20.59 15.45
N ARG A 98 -15.44 21.14 14.89
CA ARG A 98 -16.66 21.50 15.63
C ARG A 98 -17.87 20.80 15.05
N CYS A 99 -18.93 20.70 15.86
CA CYS A 99 -20.25 20.40 15.33
C CYS A 99 -20.65 21.49 14.32
N THR A 100 -21.09 21.06 13.15
CA THR A 100 -21.53 21.96 12.08
C THR A 100 -22.77 22.73 12.51
N LEU A 101 -22.77 24.02 12.20
CA LEU A 101 -23.88 24.93 12.52
C LEU A 101 -25.08 24.68 11.61
N GLU A 102 -26.27 25.10 12.04
CA GLU A 102 -27.47 24.99 11.23
C GLU A 102 -27.31 25.77 9.92
N GLY A 103 -27.63 25.12 8.79
CA GLY A 103 -27.46 25.70 7.45
C GLY A 103 -26.06 25.54 6.84
N GLU A 104 -25.05 25.13 7.60
CA GLU A 104 -23.76 24.68 7.05
C GLU A 104 -23.82 23.19 6.67
N THR A 105 -23.03 22.78 5.67
CA THR A 105 -22.99 21.39 5.18
C THR A 105 -21.84 20.56 5.76
N GLY A 106 -20.92 21.20 6.50
CA GLY A 106 -19.71 20.58 7.03
C GLY A 106 -18.68 20.27 5.95
N GLN A 107 -17.65 19.49 6.31
CA GLN A 107 -16.55 19.15 5.39
C GLN A 107 -16.53 17.67 5.04
N ARG A 108 -16.77 17.34 3.77
CA ARG A 108 -16.66 15.98 3.22
C ARG A 108 -15.25 15.69 2.71
N ASN A 109 -14.75 14.47 2.93
CA ASN A 109 -13.47 13.96 2.42
C ASN A 109 -12.27 14.84 2.81
N GLY A 110 -12.34 15.43 4.01
CA GLY A 110 -11.32 16.33 4.54
C GLY A 110 -10.01 15.64 4.93
N LEU A 111 -10.10 14.34 5.21
CA LEU A 111 -8.99 13.52 5.67
C LEU A 111 -8.68 12.43 4.66
N ARG A 112 -7.53 11.78 4.83
CA ARG A 112 -7.20 10.53 4.15
C ARG A 112 -6.68 9.55 5.19
N SER A 113 -7.06 8.28 5.04
CA SER A 113 -6.47 7.15 5.76
C SER A 113 -5.02 6.90 5.32
N ASP A 114 -4.34 5.96 5.97
CA ASP A 114 -3.02 5.54 5.52
C ASP A 114 -3.07 4.81 4.18
N GLY A 115 -2.01 5.04 3.41
CA GLY A 115 -1.78 4.32 2.17
C GLY A 115 -1.29 2.91 2.41
N GLN A 116 -1.51 2.06 1.41
CA GLN A 116 -0.96 0.72 1.39
C GLN A 116 0.32 0.71 0.56
N PHE A 117 1.35 0.03 1.05
CA PHE A 117 2.54 -0.31 0.29
C PHE A 117 2.89 -1.77 0.56
N SER A 118 2.97 -2.60 -0.49
CA SER A 118 3.37 -4.00 -0.40
C SER A 118 4.25 -4.36 -1.59
N VAL A 119 5.23 -5.24 -1.35
CA VAL A 119 6.10 -5.80 -2.38
C VAL A 119 6.04 -7.32 -2.28
N ASP A 120 5.67 -7.97 -3.37
CA ASP A 120 5.70 -9.42 -3.51
C ASP A 120 6.78 -9.79 -4.51
N SER A 121 7.62 -10.76 -4.16
CA SER A 121 8.80 -11.12 -4.95
C SER A 121 8.89 -12.61 -5.17
N ALA A 122 9.37 -13.01 -6.35
CA ALA A 122 9.60 -14.41 -6.69
C ALA A 122 10.97 -14.57 -7.34
N LEU A 123 11.72 -15.58 -6.87
CA LEU A 123 13.02 -15.96 -7.38
C LEU A 123 12.92 -17.36 -7.98
N CYS A 124 13.29 -17.49 -9.25
CA CYS A 124 13.32 -18.76 -9.96
C CYS A 124 14.74 -19.11 -10.39
N LYS A 125 15.07 -20.40 -10.35
CA LYS A 125 16.29 -20.96 -10.93
C LYS A 125 15.92 -22.12 -11.84
N ARG A 126 16.36 -22.05 -13.09
CA ARG A 126 16.26 -23.15 -14.05
C ARG A 126 17.57 -23.91 -14.12
N PHE A 127 17.52 -25.22 -13.92
CA PHE A 127 18.61 -26.16 -14.10
C PHE A 127 18.37 -26.95 -15.38
N THR A 128 19.31 -26.88 -16.33
CA THR A 128 19.33 -27.77 -17.49
C THR A 128 20.07 -29.04 -17.09
N MET A 129 19.42 -30.20 -17.21
CA MET A 129 20.03 -31.47 -16.84
C MET A 129 21.19 -31.80 -17.78
N PRO A 130 22.32 -32.33 -17.28
CA PRO A 130 23.52 -32.55 -18.08
C PRO A 130 23.46 -33.78 -18.98
N TYR A 131 22.44 -34.63 -18.83
CA TYR A 131 22.23 -35.84 -19.63
C TYR A 131 21.26 -35.55 -20.79
N ASN A 132 21.47 -36.22 -21.92
CA ASN A 132 21.20 -35.82 -23.32
C ASN A 132 19.71 -35.70 -23.76
N GLU A 133 18.82 -35.24 -22.88
CA GLU A 133 17.36 -35.32 -23.09
C GLU A 133 16.65 -33.95 -23.00
N HIS A 134 17.40 -32.84 -23.01
CA HIS A 134 16.87 -31.46 -22.92
C HIS A 134 15.94 -31.20 -21.71
N HIS A 135 16.00 -32.05 -20.68
CA HIS A 135 15.21 -31.88 -19.48
C HIS A 135 15.66 -30.64 -18.70
N THR A 136 14.69 -29.84 -18.25
CA THR A 136 14.93 -28.69 -17.38
C THR A 136 14.09 -28.82 -16.12
N VAL A 137 14.68 -28.51 -14.98
CA VAL A 137 13.99 -28.42 -13.68
C VAL A 137 14.00 -26.96 -13.24
N GLN A 138 12.87 -26.45 -12.81
CA GLN A 138 12.77 -25.10 -12.25
C GLN A 138 12.41 -25.19 -10.77
N VAL A 139 13.19 -24.50 -9.94
CA VAL A 139 12.86 -24.24 -8.54
C VAL A 139 12.40 -22.79 -8.42
N ARG A 140 11.31 -22.57 -7.70
CA ARG A 140 10.75 -21.24 -7.44
C ARG A 140 10.53 -21.04 -5.94
N GLY A 141 10.99 -19.91 -5.43
CA GLY A 141 10.62 -19.39 -4.12
C GLY A 141 9.86 -18.08 -4.27
N GLU A 142 8.81 -17.89 -3.48
CA GLU A 142 7.98 -16.68 -3.44
C GLU A 142 7.98 -16.12 -2.01
N ALA A 143 8.06 -14.80 -1.90
CA ALA A 143 7.96 -14.07 -0.65
C ALA A 143 6.90 -12.96 -0.82
N PHE A 144 5.95 -12.94 0.10
CA PHE A 144 4.86 -11.97 0.13
C PHE A 144 5.14 -10.92 1.19
N ASN A 145 4.83 -9.66 0.88
CA ASN A 145 5.13 -8.52 1.74
C ASN A 145 6.61 -8.49 2.19
N THR A 146 7.52 -8.54 1.23
CA THR A 146 8.98 -8.63 1.44
C THR A 146 9.56 -7.43 2.23
N THR A 147 8.82 -6.32 2.30
CA THR A 147 9.24 -5.10 3.00
C THR A 147 8.65 -4.93 4.40
N ASN A 148 7.88 -5.91 4.90
CA ASN A 148 7.29 -5.88 6.25
C ASN A 148 8.37 -5.89 7.33
#